data_AF-A0A8K0IW16-F1
#
_entry.id   AF-A0A8K0IW16-F1
#
_cell.length_a   1.000
_cell.length_b   1.000
_cell.length_c   1.000
_cell.angle_alpha   90.00
_cell.angle_beta   90.00
_cell.angle_gamma   90.00
#
_symmetry.space_group_name_H-M   'P 1'
#
loop_
_entity.id
_entity.type
_entity.pdbx_description
1 polymer ?
#
loop_
_entity_poly.entity_id
_entity_poly.type
_entity_poly.pdbx_seq_one_letter_code
_entity_poly.pdbx_strand_id
1 'polypeptide(L)'
;MVDMALLSTCLAAHHRSYGPHTPRGTNEKNLNQNLPVVQNLVPQETSRLPSSLRWRPLRPFLVFRACWSNSTMATRIQFENSCEVGVFSKLTNAYCLVAIGGSENFYSAYEAELADVIPVVKTSIAGTRIIGRLCAGNKNGLLLPHTTTDQELQHLRNSLPDQVVVQRIEEKLSALGNCIACNDHVALTHPDLDRETEELIADILGVEVFRQTIAGNILVGSYCAFSNRGGLVSYLSLLFILGENFLVGINCCSPALNIETGTVNRGSEVVAAGITVNDWTAFCGSDTTATELSVVESVFKLREAQPSSIVDEMRKSLIDSYV
;
A
#
# COMPACT_ATOMS: atom_id res chain seq x y z
N MET A 1 -11.13 -51.42 8.48
CA MET A 1 -11.80 -52.15 7.37
C MET A 1 -13.29 -52.21 7.69
N VAL A 2 -13.99 -51.09 7.51
CA VAL A 2 -15.45 -50.97 7.38
C VAL A 2 -15.69 -49.70 6.53
N ASP A 3 -16.18 -49.97 5.32
CA ASP A 3 -16.99 -49.16 4.38
C ASP A 3 -16.61 -47.73 3.98
N MET A 4 -15.78 -47.69 2.92
CA MET A 4 -15.63 -46.64 1.90
C MET A 4 -16.61 -46.90 0.73
N ALA A 5 -17.93 -46.75 0.93
CA ALA A 5 -18.89 -47.04 -0.15
C ALA A 5 -20.16 -46.17 -0.21
N LEU A 6 -20.30 -45.12 0.60
CA LEU A 6 -21.56 -44.33 0.69
C LEU A 6 -21.43 -42.82 0.43
N LEU A 7 -20.30 -42.34 -0.07
CA LEU A 7 -20.08 -40.92 -0.41
C LEU A 7 -19.94 -40.63 -1.92
N SER A 8 -20.16 -41.63 -2.78
CA SER A 8 -20.01 -41.50 -4.25
C SER A 8 -21.30 -41.12 -5.00
N THR A 9 -22.42 -40.89 -4.30
CA THR A 9 -23.73 -40.68 -4.95
C THR A 9 -24.36 -39.30 -4.76
N CYS A 10 -23.67 -38.34 -4.12
CA CYS A 10 -24.14 -36.95 -4.00
C CYS A 10 -23.51 -35.96 -5.00
N LEU A 11 -22.64 -36.42 -5.91
CA LEU A 11 -21.96 -35.57 -6.91
C LEU A 11 -22.63 -35.56 -8.31
N ALA A 12 -23.91 -35.90 -8.39
CA ALA A 12 -24.64 -36.02 -9.66
C ALA A 12 -25.97 -35.25 -9.66
N ALA A 13 -25.94 -33.96 -9.28
CA ALA A 13 -27.09 -33.06 -9.48
C ALA A 13 -26.67 -31.58 -9.41
N HIS A 14 -25.92 -31.08 -10.41
CA HIS A 14 -25.92 -29.66 -10.81
C HIS A 14 -25.05 -29.47 -12.09
N HIS A 15 -25.56 -29.92 -13.25
CA HIS A 15 -25.00 -29.57 -14.56
C HIS A 15 -26.11 -29.32 -15.58
N ARG A 16 -26.57 -28.07 -15.64
CA ARG A 16 -27.31 -27.37 -16.72
C ARG A 16 -27.07 -25.89 -16.40
N SER A 17 -26.60 -24.98 -17.26
CA SER A 17 -26.88 -24.71 -18.66
C SER A 17 -25.85 -23.67 -19.16
N TYR A 18 -25.81 -23.42 -20.48
CA TYR A 18 -25.28 -22.24 -21.21
C TYR A 18 -24.28 -22.62 -22.31
N GLY A 19 -24.83 -22.89 -23.50
CA GLY A 19 -24.14 -22.79 -24.78
C GLY A 19 -24.52 -21.48 -25.49
N PRO A 20 -23.66 -20.94 -26.37
CA PRO A 20 -23.86 -19.61 -26.96
C PRO A 20 -24.74 -19.67 -28.22
N HIS A 21 -25.79 -18.85 -28.25
CA HIS A 21 -26.60 -18.59 -29.45
C HIS A 21 -26.09 -17.35 -30.19
N THR A 22 -25.62 -17.54 -31.41
CA THR A 22 -25.61 -16.51 -32.46
C THR A 22 -26.98 -16.48 -33.16
N PRO A 23 -27.40 -15.32 -33.69
CA PRO A 23 -28.19 -15.37 -34.92
C PRO A 23 -27.68 -14.44 -36.01
N ARG A 24 -27.64 -15.01 -37.21
CA ARG A 24 -27.55 -14.35 -38.51
C ARG A 24 -28.81 -13.50 -38.77
N GLY A 25 -28.64 -12.45 -39.56
CA GLY A 25 -29.73 -11.54 -39.93
C GLY A 25 -30.68 -12.09 -40.98
N THR A 26 -31.82 -11.39 -41.08
CA THR A 26 -32.71 -11.34 -42.24
C THR A 26 -33.38 -9.96 -42.28
N ASN A 27 -33.40 -9.39 -43.48
CA ASN A 27 -34.07 -8.15 -43.85
C ASN A 27 -35.57 -8.18 -43.54
N GLU A 28 -36.14 -7.06 -43.10
CA GLU A 28 -37.49 -6.68 -43.51
C GLU A 28 -37.68 -5.16 -43.56
N LYS A 29 -38.39 -4.75 -44.60
CA LYS A 29 -38.58 -3.38 -45.09
C LYS A 29 -39.67 -2.66 -44.30
N ASN A 30 -39.55 -1.34 -44.27
CA ASN A 30 -40.64 -0.35 -44.29
C ASN A 30 -41.85 -0.56 -43.37
N LEU A 31 -41.89 0.21 -42.27
CA LEU A 31 -43.13 0.85 -41.83
C LEU A 31 -42.80 2.18 -41.16
N ASN A 32 -42.86 3.25 -41.96
CA ASN A 32 -43.18 4.59 -41.50
C ASN A 32 -44.55 4.55 -40.84
N GLN A 33 -44.68 5.10 -39.63
CA GLN A 33 -45.68 6.11 -39.26
C GLN A 33 -45.69 6.35 -37.75
N ASN A 34 -45.66 7.64 -37.38
CA ASN A 34 -46.15 8.25 -36.14
C ASN A 34 -45.30 8.14 -34.87
N LEU A 35 -44.40 9.11 -34.69
CA LEU A 35 -43.92 9.60 -33.39
C LEU A 35 -44.30 11.09 -33.26
N PRO A 36 -44.97 11.53 -32.17
CA PRO A 36 -45.14 12.96 -31.92
C PRO A 36 -43.86 13.56 -31.31
N VAL A 37 -43.47 14.69 -31.90
CA VAL A 37 -42.35 15.55 -31.54
C VAL A 37 -42.63 16.25 -30.21
N VAL A 38 -41.78 16.06 -29.20
CA VAL A 38 -41.75 16.90 -27.99
C VAL A 38 -40.72 18.00 -28.21
N GLN A 39 -41.22 19.20 -28.48
CA GLN A 39 -40.42 20.42 -28.67
C GLN A 39 -39.87 20.93 -27.33
N ASN A 40 -38.58 21.26 -27.35
CA ASN A 40 -37.87 22.00 -26.31
C ASN A 40 -38.49 23.39 -26.13
N LEU A 41 -38.95 23.70 -24.92
CA LEU A 41 -39.37 25.04 -24.52
C LEU A 41 -38.16 25.84 -24.05
N VAL A 42 -37.75 26.80 -24.89
CA VAL A 42 -36.89 27.93 -24.55
C VAL A 42 -37.79 29.05 -24.00
N PRO A 43 -37.53 29.65 -22.81
CA PRO A 43 -38.21 30.87 -22.42
C PRO A 43 -37.51 32.08 -23.06
N GLN A 44 -38.22 32.77 -23.95
CA GLN A 44 -37.91 34.14 -24.35
C GLN A 44 -38.51 35.12 -23.32
N GLU A 45 -37.69 35.95 -22.70
CA GLU A 45 -38.15 37.20 -22.11
C GLU A 45 -37.38 38.37 -22.71
N THR A 46 -38.12 39.28 -23.33
CA THR A 46 -37.67 40.62 -23.71
C THR A 46 -38.29 41.61 -22.74
N SER A 47 -37.50 42.51 -22.14
CA SER A 47 -37.64 43.95 -22.34
C SER A 47 -36.95 44.82 -21.26
N ARG A 48 -36.28 45.87 -21.74
CA ARG A 48 -35.97 47.18 -21.10
C ARG A 48 -34.82 47.27 -20.09
N LEU A 49 -33.67 47.74 -20.58
CA LEU A 49 -32.66 48.48 -19.82
C LEU A 49 -33.11 49.94 -19.61
N PRO A 50 -32.65 50.58 -18.51
CA PRO A 50 -31.94 51.83 -18.68
C PRO A 50 -30.56 51.82 -18.00
N SER A 51 -29.64 52.46 -18.70
CA SER A 51 -28.26 52.77 -18.34
C SER A 51 -28.17 53.79 -17.20
N SER A 52 -27.60 53.39 -16.07
CA SER A 52 -26.62 54.15 -15.27
C SER A 52 -26.57 53.57 -13.86
N LEU A 53 -25.46 52.93 -13.48
CA LEU A 53 -24.75 53.22 -12.24
C LEU A 53 -23.50 52.33 -12.18
N ARG A 54 -22.36 53.01 -12.24
CA ARG A 54 -21.01 52.50 -12.10
C ARG A 54 -20.79 52.10 -10.64
N TRP A 55 -20.58 50.81 -10.37
CA TRP A 55 -19.95 50.34 -9.12
C TRP A 55 -19.04 49.15 -9.40
N ARG A 56 -17.73 49.35 -9.20
CA ARG A 56 -16.76 48.26 -9.01
C ARG A 56 -16.90 47.77 -7.56
N PRO A 57 -16.64 46.48 -7.31
CA PRO A 57 -15.61 46.20 -6.34
C PRO A 57 -14.58 45.15 -6.80
N LEU A 58 -13.40 45.33 -6.24
CA LEU A 58 -12.17 44.56 -6.41
C LEU A 58 -12.17 43.30 -5.52
N ARG A 59 -11.78 42.16 -6.13
CA ARG A 59 -11.11 40.96 -5.55
C ARG A 59 -11.83 40.11 -4.48
N PRO A 60 -11.39 38.86 -4.22
CA PRO A 60 -10.78 37.86 -5.11
C PRO A 60 -11.57 36.53 -5.12
N PHE A 61 -11.30 35.69 -6.12
CA PHE A 61 -11.65 34.28 -6.12
C PHE A 61 -11.03 33.59 -4.89
N LEU A 62 -11.82 33.35 -3.85
CA LEU A 62 -11.52 32.32 -2.87
C LEU A 62 -11.80 30.98 -3.58
N VAL A 63 -10.73 30.32 -4.03
CA VAL A 63 -10.78 28.89 -4.32
C VAL A 63 -11.20 28.24 -3.01
N PHE A 64 -12.46 27.80 -2.95
CA PHE A 64 -12.90 26.80 -1.98
C PHE A 64 -12.07 25.55 -2.25
N ARG A 65 -10.88 25.49 -1.66
CA ARG A 65 -10.18 24.22 -1.43
C ARG A 65 -11.08 23.52 -0.44
N ALA A 66 -11.95 22.65 -0.93
CA ALA A 66 -12.67 21.73 -0.08
C ALA A 66 -11.59 21.00 0.72
N CYS A 67 -11.44 21.40 1.99
CA CYS A 67 -10.62 20.70 2.94
C CYS A 67 -11.37 19.39 3.20
N TRP A 68 -11.24 18.45 2.26
CA TRP A 68 -11.41 17.05 2.56
C TRP A 68 -10.39 16.80 3.65
N SER A 69 -10.89 16.68 4.88
CA SER A 69 -10.17 16.02 5.96
C SER A 69 -9.62 14.73 5.35
N ASN A 70 -8.32 14.66 5.10
CA ASN A 70 -7.66 13.43 4.70
C ASN A 70 -7.87 12.45 5.86
N SER A 71 -8.91 11.65 5.77
CA SER A 71 -9.05 10.45 6.56
C SER A 71 -7.90 9.57 6.14
N THR A 72 -6.86 9.52 6.97
CA THR A 72 -5.72 8.62 6.81
C THR A 72 -6.23 7.19 6.77
N MET A 73 -6.41 6.66 5.56
CA MET A 73 -7.03 5.37 5.28
C MET A 73 -6.06 4.48 4.49
N ALA A 74 -6.31 3.17 4.52
CA ALA A 74 -5.63 2.26 3.61
C ALA A 74 -6.11 2.52 2.17
N THR A 75 -5.23 3.06 1.33
CA THR A 75 -5.57 3.44 -0.05
C THR A 75 -5.34 2.24 -0.98
N ARG A 76 -6.36 1.91 -1.78
CA ARG A 76 -6.27 0.87 -2.79
C ARG A 76 -5.65 1.42 -4.06
N ILE A 77 -4.58 0.79 -4.53
CA ILE A 77 -3.90 1.17 -5.77
C ILE A 77 -3.55 -0.05 -6.62
N GLN A 78 -3.32 0.20 -7.90
CA GLN A 78 -2.92 -0.81 -8.87
C GLN A 78 -1.77 -0.27 -9.71
N PHE A 79 -0.73 -1.07 -9.90
CA PHE A 79 0.37 -0.73 -10.79
C PHE A 79 0.15 -1.41 -12.13
N GLU A 80 -0.14 -0.63 -13.18
CA GLU A 80 -0.59 -1.15 -14.47
C GLU A 80 -1.81 -2.06 -14.30
N ASN A 81 -1.62 -3.38 -14.39
CA ASN A 81 -2.65 -4.40 -14.16
C ASN A 81 -2.35 -5.29 -12.95
N SER A 82 -1.28 -5.02 -12.20
CA SER A 82 -0.88 -5.80 -11.03
C SER A 82 -1.37 -5.19 -9.73
N CYS A 83 -1.89 -6.05 -8.86
CA CYS A 83 -2.31 -5.72 -7.50
C CYS A 83 -1.14 -5.79 -6.49
N GLU A 84 0.06 -6.15 -6.94
CA GLU A 84 1.26 -6.32 -6.09
C GLU A 84 2.03 -5.01 -5.94
N VAL A 85 1.43 -4.06 -5.24
CA VAL A 85 1.96 -2.71 -5.02
C VAL A 85 3.34 -2.71 -4.38
N GLY A 86 3.58 -3.57 -3.39
CA GLY A 86 4.84 -3.66 -2.66
C GLY A 86 5.99 -4.32 -3.41
N VAL A 87 5.76 -4.75 -4.66
CA VAL A 87 6.84 -5.12 -5.58
C VAL A 87 7.42 -3.87 -6.27
N PHE A 88 6.55 -2.90 -6.59
CA PHE A 88 6.89 -1.71 -7.38
C PHE A 88 7.15 -0.46 -6.55
N SER A 89 6.96 -0.54 -5.23
CA SER A 89 7.12 0.59 -4.33
C SER A 89 7.74 0.15 -3.02
N LYS A 90 8.50 1.05 -2.40
CA LYS A 90 9.01 0.89 -1.05
C LYS A 90 8.66 2.14 -0.26
N LEU A 91 7.95 1.95 0.84
CA LEU A 91 7.53 3.02 1.73
C LEU A 91 8.29 2.90 3.05
N THR A 92 8.77 4.04 3.54
CA THR A 92 9.41 4.19 4.86
C THR A 92 8.89 5.48 5.49
N ASN A 93 9.27 5.74 6.75
CA ASN A 93 8.91 6.97 7.45
C ASN A 93 9.58 8.23 6.88
N ALA A 94 10.71 8.11 6.17
CA ALA A 94 11.47 9.27 5.69
C ALA A 94 11.40 9.47 4.18
N TYR A 95 11.23 8.40 3.40
CA TYR A 95 11.23 8.46 1.93
C TYR A 95 10.32 7.38 1.33
N CYS A 96 9.83 7.66 0.13
CA CYS A 96 9.08 6.70 -0.67
C CYS A 96 9.80 6.50 -2.01
N LEU A 97 10.07 5.24 -2.36
CA LEU A 97 10.60 4.87 -3.67
C LEU A 97 9.48 4.28 -4.51
N VAL A 98 9.39 4.73 -5.75
CA VAL A 98 8.39 4.29 -6.72
C VAL A 98 9.05 3.89 -8.03
N ALA A 99 8.62 2.76 -8.60
CA ALA A 99 9.16 2.26 -9.86
C ALA A 99 8.88 3.22 -11.01
N ILE A 100 9.85 3.35 -11.91
CA ILE A 100 9.65 4.06 -13.18
C ILE A 100 8.73 3.24 -14.09
N GLY A 101 7.89 3.93 -14.87
CA GLY A 101 6.97 3.32 -15.83
C GLY A 101 5.56 3.04 -15.30
N GLY A 102 5.23 3.50 -14.10
CA GLY A 102 3.84 3.50 -13.61
C GLY A 102 2.94 4.50 -14.34
N SER A 103 1.63 4.28 -14.22
CA SER A 103 0.61 5.23 -14.68
C SER A 103 0.58 6.47 -13.79
N GLU A 104 0.13 7.61 -14.33
CA GLU A 104 -0.05 8.84 -13.54
C GLU A 104 -1.02 8.65 -12.38
N ASN A 105 -2.00 7.75 -12.53
CA ASN A 105 -2.92 7.39 -11.45
C ASN A 105 -2.18 6.81 -10.24
N PHE A 106 -1.16 5.98 -10.48
CA PHE A 106 -0.35 5.39 -9.41
C PHE A 106 0.47 6.45 -8.69
N TYR A 107 1.16 7.31 -9.43
CA TYR A 107 1.93 8.40 -8.82
C TYR A 107 1.03 9.39 -8.08
N SER A 108 -0.13 9.73 -8.66
CA SER A 108 -1.09 10.66 -8.05
C SER A 108 -1.61 10.14 -6.71
N ALA A 109 -1.80 8.83 -6.56
CA ALA A 109 -2.23 8.25 -5.28
C ALA A 109 -1.16 8.36 -4.19
N TYR A 110 0.12 8.15 -4.54
CA TYR A 110 1.22 8.38 -3.61
C TYR A 110 1.42 9.86 -3.30
N GLU A 111 1.42 10.71 -4.31
CA GLU A 111 1.60 12.16 -4.17
C GLU A 111 0.43 12.79 -3.38
N ALA A 112 -0.80 12.30 -3.54
CA ALA A 112 -1.95 12.80 -2.78
C ALA A 112 -1.85 12.57 -1.26
N GLU A 113 -1.24 11.45 -0.85
CA GLU A 113 -1.11 11.09 0.57
C GLU A 113 0.22 11.53 1.17
N LEU A 114 1.29 11.58 0.37
CA LEU A 114 2.67 11.74 0.86
C LEU A 114 3.33 13.08 0.52
N ALA A 115 2.83 13.85 -0.46
CA ALA A 115 3.57 14.99 -1.01
C ALA A 115 3.97 16.06 0.02
N ASP A 116 3.21 16.19 1.10
CA ASP A 116 3.48 17.20 2.12
C ASP A 116 4.52 16.76 3.16
N VAL A 117 4.79 15.44 3.30
CA VAL A 117 5.61 14.88 4.40
C VAL A 117 6.85 14.15 3.90
N ILE A 118 6.73 13.39 2.81
CA ILE A 118 7.77 12.46 2.34
C ILE A 118 8.10 12.71 0.87
N PRO A 119 9.40 12.77 0.48
CA PRO A 119 9.79 12.80 -0.92
C PRO A 119 9.46 11.47 -1.61
N VAL A 120 8.69 11.56 -2.71
CA VAL A 120 8.37 10.44 -3.59
C VAL A 120 9.39 10.41 -4.74
N VAL A 121 10.32 9.45 -4.70
CA VAL A 121 11.43 9.33 -5.64
C VAL A 121 11.12 8.24 -6.68
N LYS A 122 11.12 8.63 -7.96
CA LYS A 122 10.88 7.73 -9.09
C LYS A 122 12.22 7.14 -9.53
N THR A 123 12.45 5.85 -9.30
CA THR A 123 13.74 5.20 -9.57
C THR A 123 13.58 3.80 -10.16
N SER A 124 14.58 3.37 -10.92
CA SER A 124 14.84 1.96 -11.19
C SER A 124 15.98 1.47 -10.30
N ILE A 125 16.05 0.16 -10.09
CA ILE A 125 17.19 -0.49 -9.44
C ILE A 125 17.66 -1.61 -10.37
N ALA A 126 18.94 -1.57 -10.75
CA ALA A 126 19.54 -2.51 -11.70
C ALA A 126 18.80 -2.53 -13.06
N GLY A 127 18.25 -1.39 -13.49
CA GLY A 127 17.45 -1.28 -14.72
C GLY A 127 16.10 -2.01 -14.66
N THR A 128 15.66 -2.45 -13.47
CA THR A 128 14.38 -3.13 -13.28
C THR A 128 13.35 -2.23 -12.59
N ARG A 129 12.08 -2.63 -12.71
CA ARG A 129 10.93 -1.95 -12.08
C ARG A 129 10.57 -2.51 -10.70
N ILE A 130 11.22 -3.60 -10.26
CA ILE A 130 10.86 -4.34 -9.03
C ILE A 130 11.58 -3.81 -7.79
N ILE A 131 11.48 -2.49 -7.57
CA ILE A 131 12.27 -1.82 -6.54
C ILE A 131 11.96 -2.32 -5.12
N GLY A 132 10.70 -2.57 -4.79
CA GLY A 132 10.26 -2.94 -3.44
C GLY A 132 10.82 -4.29 -2.98
N ARG A 133 11.13 -5.18 -3.94
CA ARG A 133 11.77 -6.48 -3.70
C ARG A 133 13.28 -6.40 -3.66
N LEU A 134 13.87 -5.50 -4.43
CA LEU A 134 15.32 -5.38 -4.53
C LEU A 134 15.93 -4.58 -3.38
N CYS A 135 15.20 -3.61 -2.82
CA CYS A 135 15.68 -2.78 -1.72
C CYS A 135 14.96 -3.07 -0.40
N ALA A 136 15.71 -2.88 0.69
CA ALA A 136 15.20 -2.82 2.05
C ALA A 136 15.73 -1.53 2.70
N GLY A 137 14.96 -0.91 3.59
CA GLY A 137 15.37 0.35 4.20
C GLY A 137 14.39 0.83 5.25
N ASN A 138 14.90 1.66 6.14
CA ASN A 138 14.15 2.34 7.20
C ASN A 138 14.39 3.85 7.08
N LYS A 139 14.00 4.64 8.08
CA LYS A 139 14.25 6.10 8.06
C LYS A 139 15.74 6.50 8.07
N ASN A 140 16.63 5.63 8.54
CA ASN A 140 18.06 5.89 8.73
C ASN A 140 18.91 5.45 7.53
N GLY A 141 18.48 4.43 6.79
CA GLY A 141 19.30 3.84 5.74
C GLY A 141 18.53 3.09 4.67
N LEU A 142 19.14 3.03 3.47
CA LEU A 142 18.64 2.32 2.30
C LEU A 142 19.70 1.33 1.81
N LEU A 143 19.30 0.06 1.73
CA LEU A 143 20.11 -1.04 1.23
C LEU A 143 19.78 -1.31 -0.23
N LEU A 144 20.82 -1.32 -1.05
CA LEU A 144 20.74 -1.57 -2.49
C LEU A 144 21.55 -2.81 -2.87
N PRO A 145 21.13 -3.58 -3.89
CA PRO A 145 21.94 -4.67 -4.40
C PRO A 145 23.18 -4.16 -5.13
N HIS A 146 24.24 -4.98 -5.17
CA HIS A 146 25.46 -4.71 -5.91
C HIS A 146 25.26 -4.46 -7.42
N THR A 147 24.16 -4.95 -8.00
CA THR A 147 23.79 -4.78 -9.41
C THR A 147 23.29 -3.37 -9.76
N THR A 148 23.11 -2.50 -8.76
CA THR A 148 22.62 -1.13 -8.97
C THR A 148 23.64 -0.29 -9.72
N THR A 149 23.21 0.45 -10.74
CA THR A 149 24.11 1.30 -11.53
C THR A 149 24.54 2.56 -10.76
N ASP A 150 25.67 3.16 -11.14
CA ASP A 150 26.17 4.39 -10.51
C ASP A 150 25.27 5.60 -10.76
N GLN A 151 24.58 5.61 -11.89
CA GLN A 151 23.58 6.65 -12.21
C GLN A 151 22.37 6.58 -11.27
N GLU A 152 21.83 5.37 -11.03
CA GLU A 152 20.72 5.15 -10.09
C GLU A 152 21.14 5.53 -8.67
N LEU A 153 22.35 5.15 -8.25
CA LEU A 153 22.85 5.47 -6.92
C LEU A 153 23.06 6.98 -6.73
N GLN A 154 23.59 7.69 -7.72
CA GLN A 154 23.72 9.14 -7.66
C GLN A 154 22.35 9.83 -7.63
N HIS A 155 21.38 9.33 -8.41
CA HIS A 155 20.01 9.83 -8.41
C HIS A 155 19.35 9.69 -7.03
N LEU A 156 19.52 8.53 -6.39
CA LEU A 156 19.01 8.29 -5.03
C LEU A 156 19.65 9.23 -4.02
N ARG A 157 20.98 9.41 -4.05
CA ARG A 157 21.68 10.33 -3.14
C ARG A 157 21.25 11.79 -3.31
N ASN A 158 20.92 12.21 -4.52
CA ASN A 158 20.46 13.58 -4.76
C ASN A 158 19.00 13.81 -4.34
N SER A 159 18.19 12.75 -4.28
CA SER A 159 16.75 12.84 -4.06
C SER A 159 16.33 12.51 -2.61
N LEU A 160 17.14 11.71 -1.92
CA LEU A 160 16.92 11.33 -0.52
C LEU A 160 17.45 12.42 0.42
N PRO A 161 16.88 12.56 1.62
CA PRO A 161 17.43 13.45 2.63
C PRO A 161 18.81 12.95 3.10
N ASP A 162 19.72 13.88 3.40
CA ASP A 162 21.13 13.59 3.77
C ASP A 162 21.30 12.70 5.01
N GLN A 163 20.23 12.54 5.80
CA GLN A 163 20.21 11.65 6.97
C GLN A 163 20.20 10.17 6.59
N VAL A 164 19.74 9.83 5.38
CA VAL A 164 19.59 8.44 4.93
C VAL A 164 20.89 7.95 4.32
N VAL A 165 21.50 6.94 4.94
CA VAL A 165 22.71 6.30 4.42
C VAL A 165 22.34 5.32 3.30
N VAL A 166 22.78 5.61 2.08
CA VAL A 166 22.57 4.74 0.91
C VAL A 166 23.83 3.92 0.64
N GLN A 167 23.72 2.59 0.79
CA GLN A 167 24.84 1.67 0.65
C GLN A 167 24.47 0.46 -0.22
N ARG A 168 25.44 0.00 -1.02
CA ARG A 168 25.33 -1.25 -1.79
C ARG A 168 25.82 -2.42 -0.95
N ILE A 169 25.08 -3.53 -1.00
CA ILE A 169 25.41 -4.79 -0.36
C ILE A 169 25.61 -5.88 -1.42
N GLU A 170 26.67 -6.66 -1.23
CA GLU A 170 26.96 -7.86 -2.02
C GLU A 170 26.36 -9.09 -1.34
N GLU A 171 25.10 -9.38 -1.67
CA GLU A 171 24.43 -10.60 -1.19
C GLU A 171 24.13 -11.53 -2.37
N LYS A 172 24.38 -12.84 -2.18
CA LYS A 172 24.25 -13.86 -3.24
C LYS A 172 23.01 -14.74 -3.12
N LEU A 173 22.37 -14.77 -1.95
CA LEU A 173 21.26 -15.69 -1.68
C LEU A 173 19.97 -15.30 -2.41
N SER A 174 19.49 -14.09 -2.15
CA SER A 174 18.26 -13.57 -2.77
C SER A 174 18.26 -12.04 -2.79
N ALA A 175 17.18 -11.46 -3.31
CA ALA A 175 16.97 -10.03 -3.27
C ALA A 175 16.81 -9.52 -1.83
N LEU A 176 17.42 -8.37 -1.51
CA LEU A 176 17.47 -7.83 -0.14
C LEU A 176 16.07 -7.62 0.45
N GLY A 177 15.11 -7.15 -0.35
CA GLY A 177 13.72 -6.93 0.11
C GLY A 177 12.93 -8.22 0.37
N ASN A 178 13.39 -9.37 -0.12
CA ASN A 178 12.79 -10.68 0.24
C ASN A 178 13.43 -11.27 1.50
N CYS A 179 14.73 -11.04 1.68
CA CYS A 179 15.50 -11.53 2.81
C CYS A 179 15.32 -10.70 4.08
N ILE A 180 15.01 -9.41 3.96
CA ILE A 180 15.03 -8.46 5.06
C ILE A 180 13.64 -7.85 5.24
N ALA A 181 13.11 -7.97 6.44
CA ALA A 181 11.89 -7.28 6.88
C ALA A 181 12.28 -6.34 8.02
N CYS A 182 12.26 -5.03 7.77
CA CYS A 182 12.81 -4.03 8.67
C CYS A 182 11.76 -3.05 9.16
N ASN A 183 11.98 -2.59 10.38
CA ASN A 183 11.33 -1.45 10.99
C ASN A 183 12.40 -0.45 11.48
N ASP A 184 12.04 0.65 12.15
CA ASP A 184 13.03 1.63 12.66
C ASP A 184 13.79 1.14 13.92
N HIS A 185 13.35 0.06 14.55
CA HIS A 185 13.95 -0.48 15.78
C HIS A 185 14.57 -1.86 15.59
N VAL A 186 13.94 -2.71 14.77
CA VAL A 186 14.29 -4.12 14.61
C VAL A 186 14.25 -4.51 13.15
N ALA A 187 15.17 -5.38 12.74
CA ALA A 187 15.16 -6.05 11.45
C ALA A 187 15.15 -7.57 11.61
N LEU A 188 14.28 -8.24 10.86
CA LEU A 188 14.31 -9.69 10.68
C LEU A 188 15.02 -10.02 9.38
N THR A 189 15.92 -10.99 9.45
CA THR A 189 16.73 -11.43 8.31
C THR A 189 16.64 -12.93 8.10
N HIS A 190 17.05 -13.33 6.90
CA HIS A 190 17.22 -14.73 6.53
C HIS A 190 18.22 -15.43 7.48
N PRO A 191 17.94 -16.67 7.94
CA PRO A 191 18.82 -17.35 8.90
C PRO A 191 20.22 -17.64 8.37
N ASP A 192 20.34 -17.94 7.08
CA ASP A 192 21.61 -18.29 6.43
C ASP A 192 22.39 -17.06 5.92
N LEU A 193 22.03 -15.86 6.34
CA LEU A 193 22.72 -14.64 5.93
C LEU A 193 24.14 -14.58 6.52
N ASP A 194 25.10 -14.08 5.73
CA ASP A 194 26.49 -13.99 6.17
C ASP A 194 26.62 -12.98 7.33
N ARG A 195 27.51 -13.28 8.28
CA ARG A 195 27.70 -12.42 9.46
C ARG A 195 28.19 -11.01 9.10
N GLU A 196 29.02 -10.91 8.07
CA GLU A 196 29.50 -9.62 7.55
C GLU A 196 28.33 -8.78 7.03
N THR A 197 27.41 -9.38 6.27
CA THR A 197 26.22 -8.69 5.77
C THR A 197 25.29 -8.27 6.92
N GLU A 198 25.15 -9.11 7.95
CA GLU A 198 24.34 -8.79 9.13
C GLU A 198 24.88 -7.57 9.89
N GLU A 199 26.19 -7.50 10.12
CA GLU A 199 26.85 -6.36 10.77
C GLU A 199 26.66 -5.08 9.94
N LEU A 200 26.79 -5.16 8.61
CA LEU A 200 26.52 -4.02 7.71
C LEU A 200 25.05 -3.55 7.81
N ILE A 201 24.09 -4.47 7.84
CA ILE A 201 22.66 -4.13 7.96
C ILE A 201 22.40 -3.41 9.29
N ALA A 202 22.96 -3.92 10.39
CA ALA A 202 22.82 -3.34 11.72
C ALA A 202 23.37 -1.91 11.77
N ASP A 203 24.55 -1.69 11.18
CA ASP A 203 25.21 -0.38 11.16
C ASP A 203 24.48 0.65 10.28
N ILE A 204 24.03 0.24 9.08
CA ILE A 204 23.39 1.16 8.12
C ILE A 204 21.98 1.54 8.57
N LEU A 205 21.20 0.56 9.04
CA LEU A 205 19.83 0.79 9.48
C LEU A 205 19.79 1.31 10.93
N GLY A 206 20.83 1.05 11.74
CA GLY A 206 20.86 1.41 13.15
C GLY A 206 19.82 0.63 13.97
N VAL A 207 19.66 -0.66 13.67
CA VAL A 207 18.65 -1.55 14.27
C VAL A 207 19.25 -2.87 14.71
N GLU A 208 18.61 -3.51 15.67
CA GLU A 208 18.97 -4.87 16.07
C GLU A 208 18.48 -5.87 15.02
N VAL A 209 19.37 -6.76 14.59
CA VAL A 209 19.09 -7.76 13.57
C VAL A 209 18.83 -9.12 14.24
N PHE A 210 17.73 -9.77 13.86
CA PHE A 210 17.40 -11.12 14.30
C PHE A 210 17.20 -12.06 13.11
N ARG A 211 17.88 -13.19 13.18
CA ARG A 211 17.72 -14.30 12.24
C ARG A 211 16.50 -15.13 12.65
N GLN A 212 15.45 -15.10 11.85
CA GLN A 212 14.20 -15.80 12.16
C GLN A 212 13.55 -16.35 10.89
N THR A 213 12.77 -17.42 11.03
CA THR A 213 11.92 -17.97 9.97
C THR A 213 10.46 -17.80 10.32
N ILE A 214 9.61 -17.60 9.32
CA ILE A 214 8.19 -17.27 9.49
C ILE A 214 7.36 -18.38 8.84
N ALA A 215 6.56 -19.10 9.64
CA ALA A 215 5.78 -20.24 9.17
C ALA A 215 6.59 -21.31 8.41
N GLY A 216 7.85 -21.52 8.77
CA GLY A 216 8.77 -22.41 8.06
C GLY A 216 9.34 -21.84 6.77
N ASN A 217 8.96 -20.62 6.37
CA ASN A 217 9.56 -19.91 5.26
C ASN A 217 10.75 -19.08 5.72
N ILE A 218 11.81 -19.15 4.92
CA ILE A 218 13.07 -18.43 5.12
C ILE A 218 13.01 -16.97 4.61
N LEU A 219 12.08 -16.66 3.70
CA LEU A 219 11.95 -15.33 3.07
C LEU A 219 11.05 -14.39 3.88
N VAL A 220 11.57 -13.90 5.01
CA VAL A 220 10.81 -13.05 5.95
C VAL A 220 10.23 -11.79 5.30
N GLY A 221 10.97 -11.14 4.39
CA GLY A 221 10.54 -9.91 3.71
C GLY A 221 9.42 -10.11 2.70
N SER A 222 9.16 -11.35 2.27
CA SER A 222 8.04 -11.65 1.37
C SER A 222 6.74 -11.88 2.13
N TYR A 223 6.81 -12.55 3.27
CA TYR A 223 5.63 -13.01 4.00
C TYR A 223 5.20 -12.08 5.13
N CYS A 224 5.97 -11.01 5.39
CA CYS A 224 5.70 -10.05 6.46
C CYS A 224 5.83 -8.61 6.02
N ALA A 225 4.91 -7.78 6.52
CA ALA A 225 4.99 -6.33 6.43
C ALA A 225 5.06 -5.75 7.84
N PHE A 226 6.08 -4.94 8.11
CA PHE A 226 6.31 -4.31 9.41
C PHE A 226 6.16 -2.78 9.33
N SER A 227 5.76 -2.21 10.45
CA SER A 227 5.77 -0.78 10.78
C SER A 227 6.22 -0.63 12.23
N ASN A 228 6.29 0.60 12.78
CA ASN A 228 6.58 0.78 14.21
C ASN A 228 5.41 0.44 15.13
N ARG A 229 4.19 0.33 14.59
CA ARG A 229 2.97 0.15 15.39
C ARG A 229 2.48 -1.29 15.40
N GLY A 230 2.68 -1.99 14.28
CA GLY A 230 2.13 -3.32 14.05
C GLY A 230 2.89 -4.07 12.96
N GLY A 231 2.63 -5.37 12.87
CA GLY A 231 3.12 -6.24 11.81
C GLY A 231 2.02 -7.16 11.29
N LEU A 232 1.96 -7.34 9.97
CA LEU A 232 1.07 -8.31 9.34
C LEU A 232 1.87 -9.49 8.82
N VAL A 233 1.43 -10.70 9.16
CA VAL A 233 2.09 -11.95 8.80
C VAL A 233 1.12 -12.83 7.98
N SER A 234 1.66 -13.61 7.06
CA SER A 234 0.89 -14.57 6.26
C SER A 234 0.14 -15.59 7.13
N TYR A 235 -1.10 -15.91 6.72
CA TYR A 235 -2.06 -16.75 7.45
C TYR A 235 -1.64 -18.21 7.66
N LEU A 236 -0.75 -18.77 6.82
CA LEU A 236 -0.25 -20.14 6.99
C LEU A 236 0.58 -20.32 8.27
N SER A 237 0.99 -19.22 8.91
CA SER A 237 1.57 -19.24 10.25
C SER A 237 0.65 -19.93 11.26
N LEU A 238 -0.68 -19.87 11.07
CA LEU A 238 -1.67 -20.40 12.00
C LEU A 238 -1.55 -21.93 12.23
N LEU A 239 -1.06 -22.68 11.23
CA LEU A 239 -0.93 -24.15 11.35
C LEU A 239 0.36 -24.59 12.07
N PHE A 240 1.34 -23.70 12.24
CA PHE A 240 2.58 -23.95 12.99
C PHE A 240 2.56 -23.35 14.41
N ILE A 241 1.40 -22.82 14.86
CA ILE A 241 1.13 -22.34 16.23
C ILE A 241 0.70 -23.51 17.14
N LEU A 242 1.45 -24.62 17.08
CA LEU A 242 1.50 -25.61 18.16
C LEU A 242 2.89 -25.69 18.78
N GLY A 243 3.79 -24.77 18.41
CA GLY A 243 5.01 -24.48 19.15
C GLY A 243 4.93 -23.07 19.71
N GLU A 244 4.88 -22.94 21.03
CA GLU A 244 4.89 -21.67 21.78
C GLU A 244 6.12 -20.76 21.52
N ASN A 245 7.01 -21.11 20.58
CA ASN A 245 8.28 -20.43 20.34
C ASN A 245 8.19 -19.28 19.31
N PHE A 246 7.15 -19.22 18.47
CA PHE A 246 7.09 -18.27 17.35
C PHE A 246 6.62 -16.86 17.77
N LEU A 247 5.54 -16.79 18.55
CA LEU A 247 5.04 -15.53 19.12
C LEU A 247 5.92 -15.01 20.26
N VAL A 248 6.55 -15.90 21.04
CA VAL A 248 7.43 -15.50 22.15
C VAL A 248 8.76 -14.95 21.65
N GLY A 249 9.35 -15.47 20.57
CA GLY A 249 10.58 -14.91 20.00
C GLY A 249 10.43 -13.46 19.50
N ILE A 250 9.33 -13.17 18.80
CA ILE A 250 9.10 -11.83 18.23
C ILE A 250 8.45 -10.88 19.27
N ASN A 251 7.55 -11.35 20.15
CA ASN A 251 7.04 -10.54 21.27
C ASN A 251 8.11 -10.29 22.37
N CYS A 252 9.11 -11.17 22.55
CA CYS A 252 10.24 -10.89 23.43
C CYS A 252 11.23 -9.88 22.83
N CYS A 253 11.42 -9.86 21.50
CA CYS A 253 12.37 -8.95 20.85
C CYS A 253 11.81 -7.54 20.59
N SER A 254 10.48 -7.36 20.60
CA SER A 254 9.85 -6.04 20.50
C SER A 254 8.53 -6.03 21.26
N PRO A 255 8.52 -5.72 22.57
CA PRO A 255 7.32 -5.73 23.41
C PRO A 255 6.24 -4.68 23.03
N ALA A 256 6.41 -3.96 21.92
CA ALA A 256 5.52 -2.89 21.46
C ALA A 256 4.74 -3.21 20.17
N LEU A 257 5.01 -4.32 19.48
CA LEU A 257 4.42 -4.57 18.15
C LEU A 257 3.27 -5.59 18.20
N ASN A 258 2.06 -5.15 17.88
CA ASN A 258 0.93 -6.05 17.67
C ASN A 258 1.12 -6.78 16.33
N ILE A 259 1.32 -8.11 16.39
CA ILE A 259 1.43 -8.94 15.20
C ILE A 259 0.15 -9.73 15.02
N GLU A 260 -0.51 -9.54 13.88
CA GLU A 260 -1.69 -10.32 13.49
C GLU A 260 -1.41 -11.08 12.19
N THR A 261 -2.12 -12.20 12.03
CA THR A 261 -2.12 -12.97 10.80
C THR A 261 -3.23 -12.51 9.87
N GLY A 262 -2.92 -12.26 8.61
CA GLY A 262 -3.90 -11.84 7.62
C GLY A 262 -3.50 -12.16 6.19
N THR A 263 -4.40 -11.85 5.27
CA THR A 263 -4.20 -11.94 3.83
C THR A 263 -4.39 -10.57 3.19
N VAL A 264 -3.86 -10.44 1.97
CA VAL A 264 -4.04 -9.27 1.11
C VAL A 264 -4.51 -9.75 -0.26
N ASN A 265 -5.13 -8.88 -1.07
CA ASN A 265 -5.55 -9.21 -2.44
C ASN A 265 -6.42 -10.48 -2.56
N ARG A 266 -7.48 -10.62 -1.75
CA ARG A 266 -8.42 -11.76 -1.78
C ARG A 266 -7.76 -13.10 -1.44
N GLY A 267 -6.98 -13.14 -0.37
CA GLY A 267 -6.37 -14.39 0.11
C GLY A 267 -4.96 -14.68 -0.39
N SER A 268 -4.23 -13.68 -0.92
CA SER A 268 -2.82 -13.86 -1.25
C SER A 268 -1.98 -14.06 0.01
N GLU A 269 -1.09 -15.05 -0.06
CA GLU A 269 -0.14 -15.42 0.99
C GLU A 269 1.02 -14.43 1.11
N VAL A 270 1.37 -13.75 0.01
CA VAL A 270 2.53 -12.87 -0.06
C VAL A 270 2.12 -11.47 0.38
N VAL A 271 2.07 -11.29 1.70
CA VAL A 271 1.62 -10.05 2.34
C VAL A 271 2.40 -8.84 1.82
N ALA A 272 3.72 -8.89 1.88
CA ALA A 272 4.54 -7.74 1.52
C ALA A 272 4.37 -7.33 0.04
N ALA A 273 3.96 -8.25 -0.84
CA ALA A 273 3.80 -7.93 -2.26
C ALA A 273 2.52 -7.12 -2.48
N GLY A 274 1.45 -7.44 -1.73
CA GLY A 274 0.17 -6.76 -1.85
C GLY A 274 0.06 -5.46 -1.05
N ILE A 275 0.98 -5.18 -0.12
CA ILE A 275 0.90 -4.01 0.76
C ILE A 275 2.25 -3.30 0.95
N THR A 276 2.22 -1.97 1.02
CA THR A 276 3.29 -1.16 1.63
C THR A 276 2.70 -0.31 2.74
N VAL A 277 3.42 -0.21 3.85
CA VAL A 277 2.90 0.40 5.06
C VAL A 277 3.92 1.35 5.65
N ASN A 278 3.41 2.44 6.18
CA ASN A 278 4.11 3.35 7.07
C ASN A 278 3.30 3.56 8.34
N ASP A 279 3.81 4.34 9.29
CA ASP A 279 3.14 4.54 10.58
C ASP A 279 1.79 5.29 10.49
N TRP A 280 1.54 6.02 9.39
CA TRP A 280 0.33 6.82 9.22
C TRP A 280 -0.49 6.49 7.96
N THR A 281 0.09 5.81 6.97
CA THR A 281 -0.58 5.43 5.71
C THR A 281 -0.25 4.01 5.32
N ALA A 282 -1.19 3.33 4.68
CA ALA A 282 -0.95 2.05 4.02
C ALA A 282 -1.48 2.08 2.59
N PHE A 283 -0.73 1.50 1.67
CA PHE A 283 -1.16 1.28 0.28
C PHE A 283 -1.33 -0.21 0.05
N CYS A 284 -2.53 -0.60 -0.35
CA CYS A 284 -2.91 -1.99 -0.61
C CYS A 284 -3.25 -2.17 -2.09
N GLY A 285 -3.13 -3.39 -2.60
CA GLY A 285 -3.61 -3.73 -3.93
C GLY A 285 -5.11 -3.53 -4.10
N SER A 286 -5.54 -3.22 -5.33
CA SER A 286 -6.93 -2.94 -5.68
C SER A 286 -7.91 -4.07 -5.37
N ASP A 287 -7.46 -5.32 -5.39
CA ASP A 287 -8.29 -6.48 -5.10
C ASP A 287 -8.54 -6.72 -3.61
N THR A 288 -7.83 -6.02 -2.72
CA THR A 288 -7.94 -6.20 -1.27
C THR A 288 -9.37 -5.95 -0.79
N THR A 289 -9.94 -6.96 -0.13
CA THR A 289 -11.33 -6.95 0.33
C THR A 289 -11.52 -5.96 1.48
N ALA A 290 -12.76 -5.51 1.71
CA ALA A 290 -13.06 -4.59 2.81
C ALA A 290 -12.77 -5.21 4.20
N THR A 291 -12.91 -6.53 4.32
CA THR A 291 -12.56 -7.28 5.53
C THR A 291 -11.05 -7.29 5.77
N GLU A 292 -10.25 -7.55 4.73
CA GLU A 292 -8.78 -7.50 4.80
C GLU A 292 -8.29 -6.08 5.13
N LEU A 293 -8.87 -5.04 4.52
CA LEU A 293 -8.53 -3.66 4.87
C LEU A 293 -8.85 -3.31 6.31
N SER A 294 -9.96 -3.81 6.86
CA SER A 294 -10.32 -3.55 8.26
C SER A 294 -9.29 -4.14 9.22
N VAL A 295 -8.74 -5.32 8.90
CA VAL A 295 -7.64 -5.95 9.67
C VAL A 295 -6.35 -5.15 9.53
N VAL A 296 -5.99 -4.74 8.31
CA VAL A 296 -4.80 -3.90 8.08
C VAL A 296 -4.89 -2.59 8.88
N GLU A 297 -6.03 -1.91 8.84
CA GLU A 297 -6.22 -0.66 9.59
C GLU A 297 -6.16 -0.84 11.10
N SER A 298 -6.63 -1.97 11.64
CA SER A 298 -6.55 -2.27 13.08
C SER A 298 -5.13 -2.63 13.52
N VAL A 299 -4.44 -3.48 12.75
CA VAL A 299 -3.06 -3.91 13.04
C VAL A 299 -2.10 -2.73 13.10
N PHE A 300 -2.17 -1.86 12.09
CA PHE A 300 -1.27 -0.73 11.95
C PHE A 300 -1.75 0.53 12.67
N LYS A 301 -2.92 0.49 13.33
CA LYS A 301 -3.51 1.62 14.08
C LYS A 301 -3.54 2.92 13.27
N LEU A 302 -3.90 2.83 11.99
CA LEU A 302 -3.90 3.98 11.06
C LEU A 302 -5.00 4.99 11.43
N ARG A 303 -6.10 4.51 12.04
CA ARG A 303 -7.20 5.36 12.52
C ARG A 303 -6.83 6.19 13.76
N GLU A 304 -5.88 5.73 14.56
CA GLU A 304 -5.41 6.44 15.76
C GLU A 304 -4.34 7.49 15.45
N ALA A 305 -3.82 7.54 14.21
CA ALA A 305 -3.02 8.67 13.72
C ALA A 305 -3.87 9.94 13.46
N GLN A 306 -5.14 9.94 13.87
CA GLN A 306 -5.96 11.15 13.98
C GLN A 306 -5.54 11.94 15.22
N PRO A 307 -5.75 13.26 15.21
CA PRO A 307 -5.11 14.15 16.17
C PRO A 307 -5.90 14.19 17.48
N SER A 308 -5.82 13.13 18.27
CA SER A 308 -6.13 13.22 19.70
C SER A 308 -5.25 14.30 20.36
N SER A 309 -4.03 14.51 19.87
CA SER A 309 -3.16 15.62 20.26
C SER A 309 -3.75 17.00 19.98
N ILE A 310 -4.41 17.23 18.83
CA ILE A 310 -5.04 18.53 18.53
C ILE A 310 -6.32 18.71 19.32
N VAL A 311 -7.12 17.66 19.55
CA VAL A 311 -8.30 17.75 20.41
C VAL A 311 -7.91 18.00 21.86
N ASP A 312 -6.81 17.39 22.34
CA ASP A 312 -6.29 17.61 23.69
C ASP A 312 -5.58 18.95 23.84
N GLU A 313 -4.89 19.47 22.81
CA GLU A 313 -4.37 20.85 22.78
C GLU A 313 -5.50 21.89 22.70
N MET A 314 -6.54 21.64 21.90
CA MET A 314 -7.73 22.49 21.86
C MET A 314 -8.47 22.46 23.19
N ARG A 315 -8.57 21.31 23.86
CA ARG A 315 -9.11 21.23 25.23
C ARG A 315 -8.23 21.95 26.24
N LYS A 316 -6.90 21.79 26.19
CA LYS A 316 -5.98 22.50 27.10
C LYS A 316 -6.05 24.02 26.93
N SER A 317 -6.06 24.52 25.70
CA SER A 317 -6.18 25.95 25.41
C SER A 317 -7.55 26.53 25.81
N LEU A 318 -8.62 25.75 25.70
CA LEU A 318 -9.94 26.11 26.24
C LEU A 318 -9.97 26.08 27.78
N ILE A 319 -9.20 25.23 28.44
CA ILE A 319 -9.15 25.18 29.91
C ILE A 319 -8.32 26.34 30.47
N ASP A 320 -7.19 26.70 29.84
CA ASP A 320 -6.35 27.85 30.23
C ASP A 320 -7.02 29.22 30.01
N SER A 321 -8.12 29.28 29.27
CA SER A 321 -8.90 30.52 29.08
C SER A 321 -10.04 30.69 30.09
N TYR A 322 -10.32 29.68 30.91
CA TYR A 322 -11.38 29.70 31.94
C TYR A 322 -10.85 29.59 33.38
N VAL A 323 -9.53 29.58 33.58
CA VAL A 323 -8.86 29.69 34.89
C VAL A 323 -8.15 31.04 34.98
#